data_AF-V6KXY9-F1
#
_entry.id   AF-V6KXY9-F1
#
_cell.length_a   1.000
_cell.length_b   1.000
_cell.length_c   1.000
_cell.angle_alpha   90.00
_cell.angle_beta   90.00
_cell.angle_gamma   90.00
#
_symmetry.space_group_name_H-M   'P 1'
#
loop_
_entity.id
_entity.type
_entity.pdbx_description
1 polymer ?
#
loop_
_entity_poly.entity_id
_entity_poly.type
_entity_poly.pdbx_seq_one_letter_code
_entity_poly.pdbx_strand_id
1 'polypeptide(L)'
;MLGFVRTDNEALVSCLGDPRRTTTAYRELLRRGENAVHAIRAGLRDRNPAVREGCCRLLDHLVDTESMGELVTMADDSDARVRIAAFHALACDRCKGDTCAPGPDQVLEPALHHLAADPDPHVRAMAAELVGKFARSDASAAAALQKSHVNDPSPAVRKKAGWLARRAVAGSSTRR
;
A
#
# COMPACT_ATOMS: atom_id res chain seq x y z
N MET A 1 4.22 -4.13 -33.72
CA MET A 1 5.41 -4.90 -33.29
C MET A 1 6.12 -4.10 -32.21
N LEU A 2 5.68 -4.21 -30.95
CA LEU A 2 6.20 -3.41 -29.85
C LEU A 2 7.52 -4.05 -29.37
N GLY A 3 8.62 -3.33 -29.55
CA GLY A 3 10.01 -3.80 -29.42
C GLY A 3 10.43 -4.19 -28.00
N PHE A 4 10.08 -5.39 -27.56
CA PHE A 4 10.65 -6.05 -26.37
C PHE A 4 11.16 -7.46 -26.69
N VAL A 5 11.70 -7.67 -27.90
CA VAL A 5 12.06 -9.02 -28.37
C VAL A 5 13.17 -9.69 -27.50
N ARG A 6 13.90 -8.93 -26.66
CA ARG A 6 14.91 -9.48 -25.72
C ARG A 6 15.11 -8.67 -24.43
N THR A 7 14.06 -8.07 -23.86
CA THR A 7 14.21 -7.29 -22.62
C THR A 7 13.96 -8.20 -21.42
N ASP A 8 14.98 -8.36 -20.58
CA ASP A 8 14.88 -9.05 -19.29
C ASP A 8 13.98 -8.28 -18.32
N ASN A 9 13.65 -8.91 -17.19
CA ASN A 9 12.68 -8.33 -16.26
C ASN A 9 13.26 -7.08 -15.57
N GLU A 10 14.57 -7.07 -15.33
CA GLU A 10 15.32 -5.97 -14.73
C GLU A 10 15.24 -4.71 -15.59
N ALA A 11 15.43 -4.84 -16.91
CA ALA A 11 15.30 -3.72 -17.84
C ALA A 11 13.85 -3.24 -17.97
N LEU A 12 12.87 -4.14 -17.87
CA LEU A 12 11.46 -3.74 -17.78
C LEU A 12 11.16 -2.96 -16.49
N VAL A 13 11.68 -3.42 -15.35
CA VAL A 13 11.54 -2.74 -14.05
C VAL A 13 12.16 -1.34 -14.12
N SER A 14 13.36 -1.20 -14.70
CA SER A 14 13.99 0.11 -14.90
C SER A 14 13.11 1.05 -15.75
N CYS A 15 12.38 0.52 -16.73
CA CYS A 15 11.47 1.31 -17.57
C CYS A 15 10.24 1.86 -16.82
N LEU A 16 9.94 1.38 -15.60
CA LEU A 16 8.89 1.97 -14.75
C LEU A 16 9.21 3.43 -14.39
N GLY A 17 10.50 3.77 -14.31
CA GLY A 17 10.99 5.11 -14.05
C GLY A 17 10.96 6.07 -15.24
N ASP A 18 10.61 5.58 -16.43
CA ASP A 18 10.50 6.40 -17.65
C ASP A 18 9.02 6.64 -18.01
N PRO A 19 8.51 7.88 -17.94
CA PRO A 19 7.12 8.18 -18.25
C PRO A 19 6.63 7.73 -19.63
N ARG A 20 7.54 7.61 -20.62
CA ARG A 20 7.19 7.16 -21.98
C ARG A 20 7.06 5.65 -22.09
N ARG A 21 7.69 4.89 -21.18
CA ARG A 21 7.75 3.44 -21.21
C ARG A 21 7.00 2.76 -20.06
N THR A 22 6.72 3.50 -18.98
CA THR A 22 6.16 2.97 -17.73
C THR A 22 4.89 2.15 -17.94
N THR A 23 3.92 2.64 -18.73
CA THR A 23 2.67 1.91 -18.96
C THR A 23 2.88 0.58 -19.68
N THR A 24 3.75 0.56 -20.68
CA THR A 24 4.03 -0.66 -21.46
C THR A 24 4.84 -1.65 -20.63
N ALA A 25 5.84 -1.16 -19.91
CA ALA A 25 6.65 -1.98 -19.00
C ALA A 25 5.79 -2.61 -17.90
N TYR A 26 4.93 -1.81 -17.26
CA TYR A 26 4.03 -2.26 -16.21
C TYR A 26 3.10 -3.39 -16.69
N ARG A 27 2.47 -3.21 -17.87
CA ARG A 27 1.59 -4.24 -18.46
C ARG A 27 2.34 -5.52 -18.80
N GLU A 28 3.55 -5.40 -19.33
CA GLU A 28 4.38 -6.56 -19.68
C GLU A 28 4.85 -7.31 -18.43
N LEU A 29 5.25 -6.60 -17.36
CA LEU A 29 5.60 -7.20 -16.07
C LEU A 29 4.42 -7.96 -15.46
N LEU A 30 3.21 -7.38 -15.48
CA LEU A 30 2.00 -8.10 -15.07
C LEU A 30 1.73 -9.34 -15.91
N ARG A 31 1.89 -9.26 -17.24
CA ARG A 31 1.72 -10.39 -18.15
C ARG A 31 2.72 -11.53 -17.86
N ARG A 32 3.94 -11.19 -17.41
CA ARG A 32 4.96 -12.16 -17.02
C ARG A 32 4.69 -12.80 -15.67
N GLY A 33 3.96 -12.13 -14.78
CA GLY A 33 3.50 -12.66 -13.51
C GLY A 33 4.65 -13.10 -12.62
N GLU A 34 4.54 -14.30 -12.05
CA GLU A 34 5.56 -14.96 -11.20
C GLU A 34 6.98 -14.87 -11.77
N ASN A 35 7.14 -14.99 -13.09
CA ASN A 35 8.45 -14.95 -13.72
C ASN A 35 9.17 -13.60 -13.55
N ALA A 36 8.44 -12.52 -13.25
CA ALA A 36 8.99 -11.18 -13.05
C ALA A 36 9.09 -10.79 -11.57
N VAL A 37 8.50 -11.54 -10.64
CA VAL A 37 8.38 -11.15 -9.22
C VAL A 37 9.75 -10.87 -8.60
N HIS A 38 10.75 -11.72 -8.85
CA HIS A 38 12.11 -11.51 -8.33
C HIS A 38 12.70 -10.14 -8.74
N ALA A 39 12.58 -9.76 -10.02
CA ALA A 39 13.06 -8.47 -10.50
C ALA A 39 12.24 -7.30 -9.93
N ILE A 40 10.93 -7.49 -9.75
CA ILE A 40 10.04 -6.49 -9.16
C ILE A 40 10.42 -6.24 -7.69
N ARG A 41 10.66 -7.29 -6.90
CA ARG A 41 11.16 -7.18 -5.51
C ARG A 41 12.50 -6.45 -5.45
N ALA A 42 13.42 -6.78 -6.35
CA ALA A 42 14.70 -6.08 -6.45
C ALA A 42 14.52 -4.58 -6.74
N GLY A 43 13.54 -4.22 -7.59
CA GLY A 43 13.20 -2.84 -7.93
C GLY A 43 12.68 -1.99 -6.77
N LEU A 44 12.26 -2.57 -5.64
CA LEU A 44 11.94 -1.82 -4.42
C LEU A 44 13.16 -1.08 -3.84
N ARG A 45 14.37 -1.46 -4.25
CA ARG A 45 15.64 -0.81 -3.82
C ARG A 45 16.19 0.17 -4.87
N ASP A 46 15.44 0.44 -5.94
CA ASP A 46 15.89 1.34 -7.01
C ASP A 46 16.02 2.79 -6.52
N ARG A 47 16.98 3.54 -7.07
CA ARG A 47 17.21 4.94 -6.71
C ARG A 47 16.07 5.85 -7.17
N ASN A 48 15.38 5.50 -8.25
CA ASN A 48 14.27 6.24 -8.80
C ASN A 48 12.96 5.89 -8.05
N PRO A 49 12.33 6.86 -7.37
CA PRO A 49 11.08 6.60 -6.64
C PRO A 49 9.94 6.11 -7.54
N ALA A 50 9.91 6.48 -8.83
CA ALA A 50 8.88 5.99 -9.76
C ALA A 50 9.03 4.49 -10.05
N VAL A 51 10.26 3.95 -10.02
CA VAL A 51 10.50 2.50 -10.12
C VAL A 51 9.98 1.82 -8.86
N ARG A 52 10.35 2.33 -7.68
CA ARG A 52 9.89 1.78 -6.39
C ARG A 52 8.36 1.80 -6.25
N GLU A 53 7.72 2.92 -6.61
CA GLU A 53 6.26 3.08 -6.64
C GLU A 53 5.61 2.05 -7.57
N GLY A 54 6.15 1.89 -8.79
CA GLY A 54 5.69 0.91 -9.76
C GLY A 54 5.79 -0.52 -9.23
N CYS A 55 6.91 -0.84 -8.59
CA CYS A 55 7.12 -2.15 -7.97
C CYS A 55 6.14 -2.43 -6.83
N CYS A 56 5.90 -1.49 -5.91
CA CYS A 56 4.88 -1.66 -4.86
C CYS A 56 3.51 -2.01 -5.44
N ARG A 57 3.08 -1.31 -6.50
CA ARG A 57 1.80 -1.57 -7.17
C ARG A 57 1.77 -2.91 -7.91
N LEU A 58 2.88 -3.32 -8.52
CA LEU A 58 2.96 -4.62 -9.18
C LEU A 58 2.85 -5.76 -8.17
N LEU A 59 3.53 -5.67 -7.03
CA LEU A 59 3.47 -6.68 -5.97
C LEU A 59 2.06 -6.78 -5.35
N ASP A 60 1.35 -5.65 -5.23
CA ASP A 60 -0.07 -5.65 -4.85
C ASP A 60 -0.94 -6.42 -5.87
N HIS A 61 -0.82 -6.08 -7.16
CA HIS A 61 -1.60 -6.74 -8.21
C HIS A 61 -1.24 -8.22 -8.44
N LEU A 62 0.02 -8.59 -8.23
CA LEU A 62 0.49 -9.97 -8.32
C LEU A 62 0.23 -10.77 -7.03
N VAL A 63 -0.27 -10.12 -5.98
CA VAL A 63 -0.63 -10.76 -4.72
C VAL A 63 0.57 -11.44 -4.06
N ASP A 64 1.73 -10.81 -4.18
CA ASP A 64 2.97 -11.42 -3.72
C ASP A 64 3.14 -11.28 -2.21
N THR A 65 2.77 -12.33 -1.49
CA THR A 65 2.73 -12.36 -0.02
C THR A 65 4.13 -12.40 0.60
N GLU A 66 5.13 -12.92 -0.10
CA GLU A 66 6.50 -12.96 0.43
C GLU A 66 7.14 -11.56 0.48
N SER A 67 6.63 -10.60 -0.30
CA SER A 67 7.08 -9.20 -0.28
C SER A 67 6.52 -8.38 0.87
N MET A 68 5.71 -8.95 1.76
CA MET A 68 5.03 -8.17 2.80
C MET A 68 5.98 -7.38 3.70
N GLY A 69 7.09 -7.98 4.13
CA GLY A 69 8.09 -7.27 4.94
C GLY A 69 8.77 -6.12 4.18
N GLU A 70 8.99 -6.30 2.88
CA GLU A 70 9.55 -5.25 2.01
C GLU A 70 8.52 -4.12 1.82
N LEU A 71 7.24 -4.44 1.60
CA LEU A 71 6.17 -3.43 1.52
C LEU A 71 5.97 -2.65 2.83
N VAL A 72 6.14 -3.30 4.00
CA VAL A 72 6.18 -2.60 5.29
C VAL A 72 7.34 -1.60 5.33
N THR A 73 8.53 -2.00 4.87
CA THR A 73 9.68 -1.09 4.77
C THR A 73 9.39 0.09 3.83
N MET A 74 8.69 -0.15 2.72
CA MET A 74 8.32 0.90 1.78
C MET A 74 7.30 1.91 2.33
N ALA A 75 6.60 1.57 3.43
CA ALA A 75 5.72 2.52 4.12
C ALA A 75 6.50 3.71 4.70
N ASP A 76 7.80 3.55 4.98
CA ASP A 76 8.71 4.59 5.49
C ASP A 76 9.55 5.26 4.37
N ASP A 77 9.23 5.03 3.09
CA ASP A 77 9.99 5.62 1.99
C ASP A 77 10.00 7.15 2.03
N SER A 78 11.14 7.75 1.66
CA SER A 78 11.30 9.19 1.52
C SER A 78 10.25 9.85 0.60
N ASP A 79 9.79 9.15 -0.43
CA ASP A 79 8.82 9.64 -1.42
C ASP A 79 7.39 9.26 -1.03
N ALA A 80 6.51 10.26 -0.95
CA ALA A 80 5.13 10.07 -0.54
C ALA A 80 4.34 9.15 -1.48
N ARG A 81 4.64 9.13 -2.78
CA ARG A 81 3.95 8.25 -3.75
C ARG A 81 4.28 6.79 -3.49
N VAL A 82 5.52 6.51 -3.09
CA VAL A 82 5.95 5.16 -2.70
C VAL A 82 5.25 4.74 -1.42
N ARG A 83 5.21 5.60 -0.40
CA ARG A 83 4.45 5.33 0.84
C ARG A 83 2.97 5.05 0.58
N ILE A 84 2.33 5.85 -0.29
CA ILE A 84 0.94 5.64 -0.72
C ILE A 84 0.76 4.27 -1.37
N ALA A 85 1.65 3.89 -2.30
CA ALA A 85 1.59 2.60 -2.97
C ALA A 85 1.79 1.43 -1.99
N ALA A 86 2.71 1.58 -1.03
CA ALA A 86 2.95 0.59 0.02
C ALA A 86 1.72 0.41 0.92
N PHE A 87 1.13 1.50 1.43
CA PHE A 87 -0.09 1.40 2.24
C PHE A 87 -1.28 0.85 1.46
N HIS A 88 -1.41 1.17 0.17
CA HIS A 88 -2.41 0.54 -0.69
C HIS A 88 -2.19 -0.97 -0.71
N ALA A 89 -0.97 -1.41 -1.02
CA ALA A 89 -0.62 -2.82 -1.09
C ALA A 89 -0.86 -3.53 0.24
N LEU A 90 -0.61 -2.89 1.38
CA LEU A 90 -0.83 -3.50 2.70
C LEU A 90 -2.33 -3.56 3.07
N ALA A 91 -3.13 -2.57 2.68
CA ALA A 91 -4.53 -2.46 3.04
C ALA A 91 -5.50 -3.20 2.10
N CYS A 92 -5.16 -3.35 0.81
CA CYS A 92 -6.10 -3.80 -0.21
C CYS A 92 -6.53 -5.27 -0.03
N ASP A 93 -7.79 -5.48 0.36
CA ASP A 93 -8.40 -6.83 0.44
C ASP A 93 -8.74 -7.38 -0.95
N ARG A 94 -9.03 -6.51 -1.92
CA ARG A 94 -9.44 -6.92 -3.28
C ARG A 94 -8.34 -7.65 -4.03
N CYS A 95 -7.09 -7.36 -3.71
CA CYS A 95 -5.95 -8.00 -4.33
C CYS A 95 -5.58 -9.32 -3.64
N LYS A 96 -5.87 -9.50 -2.34
CA LYS A 96 -5.29 -10.60 -1.53
C LYS A 96 -6.14 -11.84 -1.32
N GLY A 97 -7.41 -11.81 -1.72
CA GLY A 97 -8.36 -12.88 -1.35
C GLY A 97 -8.48 -13.05 0.18
N ASP A 98 -9.15 -14.11 0.64
CA ASP A 98 -9.39 -14.36 2.08
C ASP A 98 -8.12 -14.80 2.85
N THR A 99 -7.00 -15.02 2.17
CA THR A 99 -5.86 -15.79 2.71
C THR A 99 -4.73 -14.92 3.29
N CYS A 100 -4.70 -13.60 3.04
CA CYS A 100 -3.49 -12.83 3.32
C CYS A 100 -3.73 -11.38 3.75
N ALA A 101 -4.42 -11.19 4.88
CA ALA A 101 -4.27 -9.94 5.60
C ALA A 101 -2.99 -10.03 6.47
N PRO A 102 -2.04 -9.08 6.41
CA PRO A 102 -0.99 -9.00 7.42
C PRO A 102 -1.60 -9.03 8.81
N GLY A 103 -1.02 -9.87 9.68
CA GLY A 103 -1.33 -9.81 11.10
C GLY A 103 -1.03 -8.40 11.65
N PRO A 104 -1.80 -7.91 12.63
CA PRO A 104 -1.65 -6.56 13.17
C PRO A 104 -0.21 -6.26 13.62
N ASP A 105 0.49 -7.27 14.15
CA ASP A 105 1.83 -7.17 14.74
C ASP A 105 2.89 -6.55 13.82
N GLN A 106 2.73 -6.65 12.49
CA GLN A 106 3.73 -6.13 11.54
C GLN A 106 3.35 -4.77 10.92
N VAL A 107 2.06 -4.44 10.89
CA VAL A 107 1.56 -3.33 10.05
C VAL A 107 0.88 -2.24 10.85
N LEU A 108 0.39 -2.55 12.05
CA LEU A 108 -0.43 -1.61 12.80
C LEU A 108 0.41 -0.46 13.35
N GLU A 109 1.58 -0.73 13.92
CA GLU A 109 2.45 0.32 14.47
C GLU A 109 2.90 1.33 13.39
N PRO A 110 3.44 0.91 12.22
CA PRO A 110 3.74 1.85 11.13
C PRO A 110 2.51 2.63 10.66
N ALA A 111 1.35 1.96 10.53
CA ALA A 111 0.13 2.62 10.10
C ALA A 111 -0.36 3.68 11.10
N LEU A 112 -0.27 3.39 12.41
CA LEU A 112 -0.59 4.35 13.46
C LEU A 112 0.36 5.55 13.45
N HIS A 113 1.66 5.31 13.26
CA HIS A 113 2.66 6.35 13.16
C HIS A 113 2.37 7.30 11.99
N HIS A 114 2.20 6.76 10.77
CA HIS A 114 1.92 7.58 9.59
C HIS A 114 0.56 8.27 9.64
N LEU A 115 -0.48 7.62 10.17
CA LEU A 115 -1.78 8.26 10.38
C LEU A 115 -1.66 9.49 11.28
N ALA A 116 -0.82 9.42 12.33
CA ALA A 116 -0.67 10.50 13.29
C ALA A 116 0.20 11.66 12.78
N ALA A 117 1.22 11.38 11.96
CA ALA A 117 2.32 12.32 11.76
C ALA A 117 2.83 12.46 10.30
N ASP A 118 2.35 11.67 9.33
CA ASP A 118 2.86 11.82 7.96
C ASP A 118 2.56 13.23 7.41
N PRO A 119 3.55 13.93 6.83
CA PRO A 119 3.33 15.25 6.27
C PRO A 119 2.30 15.25 5.13
N ASP A 120 2.22 14.17 4.35
CA ASP A 120 1.33 14.07 3.22
C ASP A 120 -0.07 13.55 3.64
N PRO A 121 -1.14 14.33 3.40
CA PRO A 121 -2.49 13.94 3.79
C PRO A 121 -3.01 12.70 3.06
N HIS A 122 -2.50 12.37 1.87
CA HIS A 122 -2.87 11.15 1.16
C HIS A 122 -2.23 9.94 1.83
N VAL A 123 -0.98 10.04 2.30
CA VAL A 123 -0.36 8.96 3.08
C VAL A 123 -1.16 8.74 4.37
N ARG A 124 -1.50 9.80 5.11
CA ARG A 124 -2.37 9.68 6.30
C ARG A 124 -3.71 9.03 5.98
N ALA A 125 -4.32 9.38 4.85
CA ALA A 125 -5.58 8.77 4.40
C ALA A 125 -5.44 7.29 4.01
N MET A 126 -4.29 6.84 3.51
CA MET A 126 -4.03 5.43 3.22
C MET A 126 -3.69 4.64 4.49
N ALA A 127 -2.89 5.22 5.38
CA ALA A 127 -2.62 4.67 6.69
C ALA A 127 -3.91 4.48 7.50
N ALA A 128 -4.85 5.44 7.42
CA ALA A 128 -6.18 5.31 8.01
C ALA A 128 -6.91 4.05 7.51
N GLU A 129 -6.85 3.72 6.21
CA GLU A 129 -7.51 2.51 5.68
C GLU A 129 -6.93 1.24 6.30
N LEU A 130 -5.61 1.15 6.41
CA LEU A 130 -4.94 0.02 7.04
C LEU A 130 -5.30 -0.10 8.52
N VAL A 131 -5.23 1.01 9.28
CA VAL A 131 -5.68 1.07 10.69
C VAL A 131 -7.14 0.64 10.82
N GLY A 132 -8.00 1.06 9.88
CA GLY A 132 -9.43 0.71 9.81
C GLY A 132 -9.72 -0.79 9.75
N LYS A 133 -8.78 -1.60 9.27
CA LYS A 133 -8.92 -3.07 9.26
C LYS A 133 -8.89 -3.65 10.67
N PHE A 134 -8.14 -3.03 11.57
CA PHE A 134 -7.93 -3.50 12.94
C PHE A 134 -8.83 -2.79 13.96
N ALA A 135 -9.50 -1.70 13.58
CA ALA A 135 -10.30 -0.86 14.48
C ALA A 135 -11.44 -1.58 15.23
N ARG A 136 -11.85 -2.79 14.80
CA ARG A 136 -12.82 -3.61 15.54
C ARG A 136 -12.18 -4.41 16.67
N SER A 137 -10.98 -4.92 16.44
CA SER A 137 -10.26 -5.83 17.34
C SER A 137 -9.20 -5.13 18.19
N ASP A 138 -8.81 -3.91 17.82
CA ASP A 138 -7.75 -3.14 18.48
C ASP A 138 -8.26 -1.74 18.89
N ALA A 139 -8.19 -1.45 20.20
CA ALA A 139 -8.67 -0.20 20.78
C ALA A 139 -7.80 1.01 20.37
N SER A 140 -6.49 0.79 20.16
CA SER A 140 -5.54 1.82 19.73
C SER A 140 -5.86 2.25 18.30
N ALA A 141 -6.18 1.30 17.42
CA ALA A 141 -6.64 1.57 16.06
C ALA A 141 -7.93 2.40 16.04
N ALA A 142 -8.93 2.02 16.84
CA ALA A 142 -10.18 2.77 16.97
C ALA A 142 -9.94 4.20 17.49
N ALA A 143 -9.12 4.35 18.53
CA ALA A 143 -8.79 5.64 19.13
C ALA A 143 -8.03 6.55 18.14
N ALA A 144 -7.09 6.01 17.37
CA ALA A 144 -6.34 6.77 16.37
C ALA A 144 -7.23 7.29 15.23
N LEU A 145 -8.20 6.49 14.76
CA LEU A 145 -9.17 6.94 13.77
C LEU A 145 -10.08 8.03 14.32
N GLN A 146 -10.54 7.91 15.56
CA GLN A 146 -11.35 8.94 16.20
C GLN A 146 -10.55 10.24 16.38
N LYS A 147 -9.30 10.14 16.84
CA LYS A 147 -8.40 11.30 16.99
C LYS A 147 -8.19 12.01 15.65
N SER A 148 -7.93 11.25 14.58
CA SER A 148 -7.72 11.80 13.24
C SER A 148 -9.00 12.37 12.65
N HIS A 149 -10.16 11.77 12.93
CA HIS A 149 -11.45 12.30 12.53
C HIS A 149 -11.70 13.71 13.09
N VAL A 150 -11.32 13.95 14.34
CA VAL A 150 -11.55 15.23 15.03
C VAL A 150 -10.47 16.25 14.67
N ASN A 151 -9.20 15.83 14.66
CA ASN A 151 -8.07 16.76 14.71
C ASN A 151 -7.21 16.82 13.44
N ASP A 152 -7.40 15.94 12.44
CA ASP A 152 -6.52 15.98 11.26
C ASP A 152 -6.67 17.31 10.51
N PRO A 153 -5.56 17.97 10.11
CA PRO A 153 -5.61 19.22 9.36
C PRO A 153 -6.41 19.11 8.05
N SER A 154 -6.34 17.96 7.38
CA SER A 154 -6.99 17.71 6.10
C SER A 154 -8.47 17.29 6.29
N PRO A 155 -9.43 18.04 5.71
CA PRO A 155 -10.83 17.65 5.73
C PRO A 155 -11.11 16.27 5.11
N ALA A 156 -10.31 15.89 4.10
CA ALA A 156 -10.44 14.59 3.45
C ALA A 156 -10.07 13.44 4.39
N VAL A 157 -8.98 13.59 5.16
CA VAL A 157 -8.56 12.61 6.17
C VAL A 157 -9.59 12.54 7.28
N ARG A 158 -10.07 13.68 7.79
CA ARG A 158 -11.14 13.70 8.80
C ARG A 158 -12.37 12.94 8.36
N LYS A 159 -12.84 13.16 7.12
CA LYS A 159 -14.01 12.48 6.55
C LYS A 159 -13.78 10.96 6.46
N LYS A 160 -12.63 10.53 5.93
CA LYS A 160 -12.30 9.11 5.78
C LYS A 160 -12.16 8.41 7.14
N ALA A 161 -11.39 8.99 8.06
CA ALA A 161 -11.19 8.44 9.40
C ALA A 161 -12.51 8.29 10.17
N GLY A 162 -13.40 9.29 10.07
CA GLY A 162 -14.73 9.21 10.68
C GLY A 162 -15.61 8.12 10.07
N TRP A 163 -15.55 7.89 8.76
CA TRP A 163 -16.26 6.79 8.12
C TRP A 163 -15.75 5.43 8.61
N LEU A 164 -14.43 5.25 8.69
CA LEU A 164 -13.80 4.02 9.17
C LEU A 164 -14.10 3.75 10.66
N ALA A 165 -14.03 4.77 11.51
CA ALA A 165 -14.36 4.67 12.93
C ALA A 165 -15.82 4.22 13.13
N ARG A 166 -16.77 4.78 12.38
CA ARG A 166 -18.18 4.36 12.44
C ARG A 166 -18.38 2.91 11.98
N ARG A 167 -17.67 2.49 10.92
CA ARG A 167 -17.77 1.12 10.39
C ARG A 167 -17.28 0.07 11.40
N ALA A 168 -16.28 0.40 12.20
CA ALA A 168 -15.80 -0.46 13.28
C ALA A 168 -16.88 -0.69 14.35
N VAL A 169 -17.65 0.34 14.71
CA VAL A 169 -18.73 0.28 15.71
C VAL A 169 -19.99 -0.38 15.16
N ALA A 170 -20.41 -0.07 13.93
CA ALA A 170 -21.70 -0.53 13.38
C ALA A 170 -21.79 -2.06 13.18
N GLY A 171 -20.67 -2.75 13.02
CA GLY A 171 -20.69 -4.20 12.83
C GLY A 171 -20.60 -5.03 14.11
N SER A 172 -20.64 -4.41 15.30
CA SER A 172 -20.75 -5.12 16.59
C SER A 172 -22.20 -5.44 16.97
N SER A 173 -23.20 -4.93 16.25
CA SER A 173 -24.61 -5.01 16.62
C SER A 173 -25.36 -6.26 16.14
N THR A 174 -24.70 -7.24 15.53
CA THR A 174 -25.34 -8.46 14.98
C THR A 174 -24.96 -9.76 15.71
N ARG A 175 -24.53 -9.69 16.98
CA ARG A 175 -24.50 -10.87 17.87
C ARG A 175 -25.42 -10.64 19.07
N ARG A 176 -26.70 -10.97 18.90
CA ARG A 176 -27.62 -11.39 19.96
C ARG A 176 -28.33 -12.64 19.49
#